data_AF-A0A355BDM6-F1
#
_entry.id   AF-A0A355BDM6-F1
#
_cell.length_a   1.000
_cell.length_b   1.000
_cell.length_c   1.000
_cell.angle_alpha   90.00
_cell.angle_beta   90.00
_cell.angle_gamma   90.00
#
_symmetry.space_group_name_H-M   'P 1'
#
loop_
_entity.id
_entity.type
_entity.pdbx_description
1 polymer ?
#
loop_
_entity_poly.entity_id
_entity_poly.type
_entity_poly.pdbx_seq_one_letter_code
_entity_poly.pdbx_strand_id
1 'polypeptide(L)'
;YRYNFELKKTAAHTIDRTVLFNFISDTNFKTIDKELIEKQQNEINDIFVENFEILNSAALQKTLNLEQFKTRHEKNEIPLSPIEEKLEINTPLHFDLNERHSFFEWLQLTKIAPINRDVEKIKEKTNEEKKKKLELIDKFIVSNPKIGPIRETTINTSNIIKNEETSHLMTETLARIYLEQKKYSKAIQAYEILILKYPEKSIFFADRIKNIKELQQNK
;
A
#
# COMPACT_ATOMS: atom_id res chain seq x y z
N TYR A 1 9.51 -33.37 -22.08
CA TYR A 1 10.24 -32.09 -22.21
C TYR A 1 9.48 -30.84 -21.73
N ARG A 2 8.14 -30.73 -21.87
CA ARG A 2 7.39 -29.53 -21.38
C ARG A 2 7.36 -29.35 -19.86
N TYR A 3 7.43 -30.47 -19.12
CA TYR A 3 7.38 -30.49 -17.65
C TYR A 3 8.50 -29.65 -16.99
N ASN A 4 9.71 -29.65 -17.55
CA ASN A 4 10.86 -28.96 -16.95
C ASN A 4 10.77 -27.42 -17.11
N PHE A 5 10.14 -26.94 -18.19
CA PHE A 5 9.97 -25.50 -18.42
C PHE A 5 8.96 -24.90 -17.45
N GLU A 6 7.79 -25.54 -17.30
CA GLU A 6 6.78 -25.08 -16.35
C GLU A 6 7.28 -25.20 -14.91
N LEU A 7 8.05 -26.24 -14.56
CA LEU A 7 8.70 -26.37 -13.25
C LEU A 7 9.68 -25.21 -12.96
N LYS A 8 10.48 -24.82 -13.97
CA LYS A 8 11.41 -23.69 -13.83
C LYS A 8 10.66 -22.37 -13.68
N LYS A 9 9.57 -22.19 -14.42
CA LYS A 9 8.75 -21.00 -14.35
C LYS A 9 8.06 -20.89 -12.98
N THR A 10 7.49 -21.96 -12.47
CA THR A 10 6.88 -21.97 -11.13
C THR A 10 7.94 -21.81 -10.04
N ALA A 11 9.07 -22.52 -10.11
CA ALA A 11 10.19 -22.38 -9.16
C ALA A 11 10.78 -20.96 -9.11
N ALA A 12 10.74 -20.21 -10.23
CA ALA A 12 11.16 -18.81 -10.26
C ALA A 12 10.19 -17.87 -9.54
N HIS A 13 8.93 -18.28 -9.36
CA HIS A 13 7.87 -17.50 -8.73
C HIS A 13 7.48 -18.00 -7.33
N THR A 14 7.90 -19.22 -6.94
CA THR A 14 7.66 -19.79 -5.61
C THR A 14 8.91 -19.70 -4.75
N ILE A 15 8.82 -19.00 -3.61
CA ILE A 15 9.95 -18.79 -2.69
C ILE A 15 10.20 -20.01 -1.80
N ASP A 16 9.15 -20.82 -1.50
CA ASP A 16 9.25 -21.99 -0.65
C ASP A 16 9.33 -23.30 -1.47
N ARG A 17 10.50 -23.94 -1.44
CA ARG A 17 10.75 -25.21 -2.15
C ARG A 17 9.92 -26.36 -1.59
N THR A 18 9.51 -26.30 -0.33
CA THR A 18 8.68 -27.31 0.34
C THR A 18 7.24 -27.26 -0.17
N VAL A 19 6.71 -26.05 -0.35
CA VAL A 19 5.38 -25.83 -0.96
C VAL A 19 5.36 -26.27 -2.42
N LEU A 20 6.42 -25.95 -3.18
CA LEU A 20 6.58 -26.41 -4.56
C LEU A 20 6.70 -27.94 -4.63
N PHE A 21 7.50 -28.54 -3.74
CA PHE A 21 7.66 -29.99 -3.67
C PHE A 21 6.34 -30.68 -3.34
N ASN A 22 5.62 -30.23 -2.31
CA ASN A 22 4.31 -30.77 -1.96
C ASN A 22 3.29 -30.54 -3.09
N PHE A 23 3.30 -29.39 -3.77
CA PHE A 23 2.46 -29.13 -4.94
C PHE A 23 2.73 -30.09 -6.12
N ILE A 24 3.97 -30.53 -6.29
CA ILE A 24 4.38 -31.44 -7.36
C ILE A 24 4.20 -32.92 -6.97
N SER A 25 4.40 -33.24 -5.69
CA SER A 25 4.51 -34.62 -5.18
C SER A 25 3.24 -35.13 -4.51
N ASP A 26 2.45 -34.27 -3.88
CA ASP A 26 1.20 -34.68 -3.23
C ASP A 26 0.04 -34.73 -4.22
N THR A 27 -0.74 -35.81 -4.16
CA THR A 27 -1.94 -36.00 -4.99
C THR A 27 -3.13 -35.18 -4.51
N ASN A 28 -3.12 -34.71 -3.27
CA ASN A 28 -4.22 -34.00 -2.60
C ASN A 28 -3.77 -32.67 -1.97
N PHE A 29 -3.00 -31.88 -2.71
CA PHE A 29 -2.50 -30.60 -2.21
C PHE A 29 -3.63 -29.55 -2.15
N LYS A 30 -4.02 -29.11 -0.94
CA LYS A 30 -4.94 -27.99 -0.71
C LYS A 30 -4.13 -26.74 -0.41
N THR A 31 -3.98 -25.86 -1.40
CA THR A 31 -3.21 -24.60 -1.26
C THR A 31 -3.87 -23.64 -0.27
N ILE A 32 -5.19 -23.57 -0.29
CA ILE A 32 -6.02 -22.53 0.31
C ILE A 32 -7.42 -23.12 0.50
N ASP A 33 -8.03 -22.99 1.68
CA ASP A 33 -9.40 -23.46 1.93
C ASP A 33 -10.39 -22.60 1.16
N LYS A 34 -10.67 -23.04 -0.07
CA LYS A 34 -11.56 -22.36 -1.02
C LYS A 34 -12.94 -22.07 -0.39
N GLU A 35 -13.48 -23.01 0.38
CA GLU A 35 -14.77 -22.85 1.07
C GLU A 35 -14.76 -21.69 2.08
N LEU A 36 -13.66 -21.49 2.79
CA LEU A 36 -13.53 -20.43 3.79
C LEU A 36 -13.46 -19.05 3.11
N ILE A 37 -12.74 -18.96 2.00
CA ILE A 37 -12.69 -17.74 1.19
C ILE A 37 -14.05 -17.43 0.58
N GLU A 38 -14.71 -18.42 0.01
CA GLU A 38 -16.03 -18.25 -0.62
C GLU A 38 -17.07 -17.78 0.41
N LYS A 39 -16.99 -18.30 1.65
CA LYS A 39 -17.81 -17.83 2.77
C LYS A 39 -17.54 -16.37 3.14
N GLN A 40 -16.28 -15.97 3.30
CA GLN A 40 -15.90 -14.58 3.60
C GLN A 40 -16.30 -13.63 2.48
N GLN A 41 -16.22 -14.08 1.23
CA GLN A 41 -16.57 -13.30 0.06
C GLN A 41 -18.09 -13.09 -0.05
N ASN A 42 -18.89 -14.10 0.30
CA ASN A 42 -20.34 -13.95 0.45
C ASN A 42 -20.70 -12.99 1.58
N GLU A 43 -20.05 -13.10 2.74
CA GLU A 43 -20.24 -12.15 3.85
C GLU A 43 -19.92 -10.70 3.44
N ILE A 44 -18.88 -10.48 2.62
CA ILE A 44 -18.51 -9.15 2.08
C ILE A 44 -19.54 -8.65 1.06
N ASN A 45 -20.04 -9.53 0.19
CA ASN A 45 -21.03 -9.16 -0.82
C ASN A 45 -22.40 -8.83 -0.20
N ASP A 46 -22.74 -9.44 0.93
CA ASP A 46 -23.96 -9.15 1.69
C ASP A 46 -23.86 -7.84 2.52
N ILE A 47 -22.70 -7.18 2.54
CA ILE A 47 -22.57 -5.85 3.16
C ILE A 47 -23.33 -4.84 2.31
N PHE A 48 -24.40 -4.30 2.87
CA PHE A 48 -25.19 -3.25 2.23
C PHE A 48 -24.41 -1.93 2.21
N VAL A 49 -23.99 -1.47 1.02
CA VAL A 49 -23.24 -0.23 0.83
C VAL A 49 -24.21 0.92 0.59
N GLU A 50 -24.38 1.80 1.58
CA GLU A 50 -25.34 2.92 1.49
C GLU A 50 -24.91 4.04 0.52
N ASN A 51 -23.61 4.28 0.27
CA ASN A 51 -23.14 5.33 -0.66
C ASN A 51 -21.75 5.02 -1.27
N PHE A 52 -21.49 5.43 -2.52
CA PHE A 52 -20.17 5.35 -3.18
C PHE A 52 -19.85 6.62 -4.02
N GLU A 53 -18.58 7.03 -4.09
CA GLU A 53 -18.11 8.14 -4.94
C GLU A 53 -16.77 7.81 -5.63
N ILE A 54 -16.57 8.33 -6.85
CA ILE A 54 -15.46 7.98 -7.77
C ILE A 54 -14.40 9.11 -7.80
N LEU A 55 -13.13 8.79 -7.54
CA LEU A 55 -12.02 9.76 -7.53
C LEU A 55 -11.08 9.66 -8.75
N ASN A 56 -10.62 10.81 -9.25
CA ASN A 56 -9.77 10.94 -10.45
C ASN A 56 -8.26 11.13 -10.10
N SER A 57 -7.40 10.47 -10.87
CA SER A 57 -5.97 10.19 -10.62
C SER A 57 -5.03 11.40 -10.46
N ALA A 58 -5.44 12.60 -10.84
CA ALA A 58 -4.57 13.78 -10.88
C ALA A 58 -4.22 14.38 -9.49
N ALA A 59 -5.00 14.10 -8.44
CA ALA A 59 -4.78 14.64 -7.09
C ALA A 59 -3.56 14.03 -6.34
N LEU A 60 -3.07 12.88 -6.79
CA LEU A 60 -1.99 12.12 -6.13
C LEU A 60 -0.59 12.68 -6.39
N GLN A 61 -0.40 13.42 -7.49
CA GLN A 61 0.94 13.87 -7.91
C GLN A 61 1.39 15.18 -7.25
N LYS A 62 0.45 15.99 -6.73
CA LYS A 62 0.75 17.31 -6.12
C LYS A 62 1.31 17.23 -4.70
N THR A 63 1.16 16.09 -4.02
CA THR A 63 1.55 15.90 -2.61
C THR A 63 2.94 15.28 -2.43
N LEU A 64 3.57 14.81 -3.51
CA LEU A 64 4.89 14.15 -3.47
C LEU A 64 6.02 15.08 -3.94
N ASN A 65 6.28 16.17 -3.22
CA ASN A 65 7.49 16.98 -3.47
C ASN A 65 8.68 16.35 -2.73
N LEU A 66 9.31 15.37 -3.38
CA LEU A 66 10.31 14.44 -2.82
C LEU A 66 11.74 15.04 -2.72
N GLU A 67 11.96 16.26 -3.20
CA GLU A 67 13.28 16.90 -3.29
C GLU A 67 13.80 17.49 -1.94
N GLN A 68 12.94 17.71 -0.95
CA GLN A 68 13.32 18.34 0.33
C GLN A 68 14.03 17.40 1.33
N PHE A 69 14.16 16.11 1.01
CA PHE A 69 14.72 15.11 1.93
C PHE A 69 16.25 14.88 1.80
N LYS A 70 16.96 15.57 0.89
CA LYS A 70 18.37 15.26 0.59
C LYS A 70 19.42 15.94 1.47
N THR A 71 19.07 16.87 2.35
CA THR A 71 20.07 17.63 3.15
C THR A 71 19.75 17.64 4.64
N ARG A 72 19.87 16.50 5.32
CA ARG A 72 20.06 16.49 6.78
C ARG A 72 20.66 15.19 7.32
N HIS A 73 21.85 14.83 6.85
CA HIS A 73 22.70 13.86 7.54
C HIS A 73 24.02 14.54 7.92
N GLU A 74 24.00 15.37 8.95
CA GLU A 74 25.19 15.64 9.74
C GLU A 74 24.87 15.44 11.22
N LYS A 75 25.76 14.66 11.84
CA LYS A 75 25.73 14.09 13.17
C LYS A 75 25.57 15.18 14.23
N ASN A 76 24.62 14.99 15.14
CA ASN A 76 24.65 15.49 16.52
C ASN A 76 23.65 14.66 17.32
N GLU A 77 24.14 13.70 18.10
CA GLU A 77 23.34 12.97 19.09
C GLU A 77 23.00 13.96 20.22
N ILE A 78 21.75 14.41 20.23
CA ILE A 78 21.18 15.17 21.35
C ILE A 78 20.74 14.13 22.39
N PRO A 79 21.00 14.33 23.70
CA PRO A 79 20.50 13.42 24.73
C PRO A 79 18.97 13.38 24.65
N LEU A 80 18.39 12.22 24.36
CA LEU A 80 16.94 12.08 24.30
C LEU A 80 16.36 12.31 25.70
N SER A 81 15.24 13.03 25.76
CA SER A 81 14.45 13.13 26.99
C SER A 81 13.87 11.75 27.35
N PRO A 82 13.75 11.37 28.64
CA PRO A 82 13.20 10.07 29.07
C PRO A 82 11.80 9.75 28.49
N ILE A 83 11.08 10.77 28.05
CA ILE A 83 9.75 10.65 27.41
C ILE A 83 9.88 10.27 25.93
N GLU A 84 10.90 10.75 25.25
CA GLU A 84 11.16 10.45 23.84
C GLU A 84 11.62 9.00 23.66
N GLU A 85 12.36 8.46 24.62
CA GLU A 85 12.76 7.05 24.68
C GLU A 85 11.54 6.13 24.86
N LYS A 86 10.62 6.47 25.79
CA LYS A 86 9.36 5.72 25.98
C LYS A 86 8.47 5.71 24.74
N LEU A 87 8.52 6.77 23.93
CA LEU A 87 7.77 6.91 22.68
C LEU A 87 8.52 6.35 21.47
N GLU A 88 9.72 5.78 21.67
CA GLU A 88 10.54 5.19 20.61
C GLU A 88 10.82 6.18 19.45
N ILE A 89 10.89 7.48 19.75
CA ILE A 89 11.01 8.53 18.73
C ILE A 89 12.41 8.48 18.11
N ASN A 90 12.46 8.51 16.77
CA ASN A 90 13.69 8.33 15.97
C ASN A 90 14.29 6.92 16.03
N THR A 91 13.63 5.94 16.66
CA THR A 91 13.99 4.55 16.44
C THR A 91 13.47 4.12 15.06
N PRO A 92 14.28 3.44 14.23
CA PRO A 92 13.76 2.88 12.99
C PRO A 92 12.61 1.90 13.31
N LEU A 93 11.65 1.77 12.39
CA LEU A 93 10.67 0.69 12.50
C LEU A 93 11.40 -0.64 12.54
N HIS A 94 11.06 -1.48 13.52
CA HIS A 94 11.61 -2.83 13.60
C HIS A 94 10.96 -3.69 12.51
N PHE A 95 11.72 -4.01 11.48
CA PHE A 95 11.32 -4.99 10.47
C PHE A 95 11.84 -6.35 10.93
N ASP A 96 10.97 -7.35 11.00
CA ASP A 96 11.43 -8.72 11.23
C ASP A 96 12.10 -9.23 9.95
N LEU A 97 13.29 -9.82 10.06
CA LEU A 97 14.01 -10.41 8.93
C LEU A 97 13.23 -11.59 8.31
N ASN A 98 12.28 -12.16 9.06
CA ASN A 98 11.36 -13.18 8.56
C ASN A 98 10.07 -12.61 7.96
N GLU A 99 9.89 -11.28 7.94
CA GLU A 99 8.72 -10.62 7.36
C GLU A 99 8.75 -10.75 5.84
N ARG A 100 7.89 -11.62 5.29
CA ARG A 100 7.99 -12.04 3.88
C ARG A 100 7.42 -11.03 2.89
N HIS A 101 6.48 -10.18 3.34
CA HIS A 101 5.84 -9.17 2.53
C HIS A 101 5.42 -7.99 3.41
N SER A 102 5.60 -6.77 2.89
CA SER A 102 5.00 -5.60 3.53
C SER A 102 3.48 -5.72 3.51
N PHE A 103 2.77 -5.24 4.54
CA PHE A 103 1.30 -5.15 4.55
C PHE A 103 0.73 -4.56 3.24
N PHE A 104 1.43 -3.60 2.66
CA PHE A 104 1.06 -2.99 1.37
C PHE A 104 1.17 -3.96 0.19
N GLU A 105 2.18 -4.83 0.19
CA GLU A 105 2.38 -5.86 -0.84
C GLU A 105 1.32 -6.96 -0.71
N TRP A 106 0.96 -7.33 0.52
CA TRP A 106 -0.19 -8.21 0.78
C TRP A 106 -1.51 -7.64 0.25
N LEU A 107 -1.73 -6.33 0.43
CA LEU A 107 -2.90 -5.63 -0.11
C LEU A 107 -2.91 -5.58 -1.65
N GLN A 108 -1.76 -5.71 -2.30
CA GLN A 108 -1.68 -5.78 -3.76
C GLN A 108 -2.04 -7.19 -4.29
N LEU A 109 -1.70 -8.24 -3.54
CA LEU A 109 -1.98 -9.62 -3.94
C LEU A 109 -3.49 -9.92 -4.00
N THR A 110 -4.31 -9.27 -3.17
CA THR A 110 -5.77 -9.41 -3.19
C THR A 110 -6.44 -8.85 -4.44
N LYS A 111 -5.73 -8.02 -5.22
CA LYS A 111 -6.27 -7.38 -6.43
C LYS A 111 -6.05 -8.21 -7.70
N ILE A 112 -5.38 -9.34 -7.61
CA ILE A 112 -5.05 -10.16 -8.78
C ILE A 112 -6.27 -11.00 -9.14
N ALA A 113 -6.90 -10.67 -10.27
CA ALA A 113 -8.01 -11.43 -10.81
C ALA A 113 -7.58 -12.86 -11.21
N PRO A 114 -8.45 -13.87 -11.08
CA PRO A 114 -8.14 -15.25 -11.44
C PRO A 114 -7.78 -15.36 -12.92
N ILE A 115 -6.74 -16.15 -13.22
CA ILE A 115 -6.32 -16.43 -14.60
C ILE A 115 -7.43 -17.20 -15.29
N ASN A 116 -8.03 -16.62 -16.33
CA ASN A 116 -8.95 -17.34 -17.20
C ASN A 116 -8.16 -18.43 -17.96
N ARG A 117 -8.50 -19.70 -17.70
CA ARG A 117 -7.86 -20.89 -18.29
C ARG A 117 -8.59 -21.39 -19.53
N ASP A 118 -9.57 -20.66 -20.04
CA ASP A 118 -10.25 -20.98 -21.28
C ASP A 118 -9.25 -20.85 -22.44
N VAL A 119 -8.75 -22.00 -22.91
CA VAL A 119 -7.84 -22.10 -24.04
C VAL A 119 -8.63 -21.94 -25.33
N GLU A 120 -9.20 -20.75 -25.55
CA GLU A 120 -9.81 -20.41 -26.84
C GLU A 120 -8.90 -19.48 -27.64
N LYS A 121 -8.22 -20.06 -28.64
CA LYS A 121 -7.76 -19.44 -29.90
C LYS A 121 -7.25 -17.98 -29.85
N ILE A 122 -6.34 -17.63 -28.95
CA ILE A 122 -5.52 -16.41 -29.08
C ILE A 122 -4.20 -16.76 -29.78
N LYS A 123 -4.22 -17.08 -31.07
CA LYS A 123 -2.97 -17.23 -31.85
C LYS A 123 -2.87 -16.37 -33.11
N GLU A 124 -3.92 -15.65 -33.51
CA GLU A 124 -3.87 -14.83 -34.73
C GLU A 124 -4.19 -13.34 -34.52
N LYS A 125 -5.12 -12.98 -33.62
CA LYS A 125 -5.49 -11.57 -33.40
C LYS A 125 -4.39 -10.71 -32.74
N THR A 126 -3.55 -11.29 -31.90
CA THR A 126 -2.51 -10.55 -31.16
C THR A 126 -1.36 -10.06 -32.05
N ASN A 127 -1.17 -10.60 -33.25
CA ASN A 127 -0.05 -10.21 -34.11
C ASN A 127 -0.34 -8.91 -34.87
N GLU A 128 -1.58 -8.69 -35.34
CA GLU A 128 -1.94 -7.48 -36.08
C GLU A 128 -1.99 -6.23 -35.21
N GLU A 129 -2.54 -6.33 -33.99
CA GLU A 129 -2.54 -5.19 -33.06
C GLU A 129 -1.12 -4.80 -32.64
N LYS A 130 -0.24 -5.78 -32.45
CA LYS A 130 1.18 -5.52 -32.14
C LYS A 130 1.89 -4.83 -33.31
N LYS A 131 1.63 -5.26 -34.55
CA LYS A 131 2.18 -4.60 -35.76
C LYS A 131 1.73 -3.15 -35.87
N LYS A 132 0.43 -2.86 -35.71
CA LYS A 132 -0.11 -1.48 -35.71
C LYS A 132 0.51 -0.61 -34.62
N LYS A 133 0.74 -1.17 -33.43
CA LYS A 133 1.43 -0.46 -32.33
C LYS A 133 2.89 -0.18 -32.64
N LEU A 134 3.60 -1.14 -33.24
CA LEU A 134 4.99 -0.95 -33.67
C LEU A 134 5.11 0.12 -34.76
N GLU A 135 4.21 0.11 -35.75
CA GLU A 135 4.17 1.15 -36.79
C GLU A 135 3.91 2.56 -36.22
N LEU A 136 3.05 2.67 -35.19
CA LEU A 136 2.81 3.94 -34.52
C LEU A 136 4.05 4.43 -33.74
N ILE A 137 4.81 3.51 -33.15
CA ILE A 137 6.08 3.82 -32.48
C ILE A 137 7.10 4.30 -33.51
N ASP A 138 7.26 3.60 -34.64
CA ASP A 138 8.17 4.01 -35.71
C ASP A 138 7.80 5.40 -36.26
N LYS A 139 6.50 5.66 -36.45
CA LYS A 139 6.01 6.99 -36.84
C LYS A 139 6.32 8.05 -35.79
N PHE A 140 6.27 7.72 -34.50
CA PHE A 140 6.61 8.64 -33.41
C PHE A 140 8.11 8.97 -33.39
N ILE A 141 8.97 7.96 -33.57
CA ILE A 141 10.43 8.12 -33.64
C ILE A 141 10.81 9.03 -34.82
N VAL A 142 10.19 8.84 -36.00
CA VAL A 142 10.42 9.67 -37.19
C VAL A 142 9.90 11.09 -37.02
N SER A 143 8.73 11.26 -36.37
CA SER A 143 8.08 12.58 -36.26
C SER A 143 8.65 13.48 -35.16
N ASN A 144 9.48 12.94 -34.24
CA ASN A 144 10.16 13.65 -33.14
C ASN A 144 9.38 14.87 -32.60
N PRO A 145 8.13 14.68 -32.14
CA PRO A 145 7.25 15.80 -31.81
C PRO A 145 7.74 16.52 -30.54
N LYS A 146 7.82 17.86 -30.60
CA LYS A 146 8.13 18.71 -29.44
C LYS A 146 6.84 19.26 -28.83
N ILE A 147 6.67 19.07 -27.52
CA ILE A 147 5.55 19.64 -26.76
C ILE A 147 5.94 21.06 -26.32
N GLY A 148 5.12 22.05 -26.66
CA GLY A 148 5.26 23.42 -26.17
C GLY A 148 4.75 23.58 -24.74
N PRO A 149 5.17 24.62 -24.01
CA PRO A 149 4.73 24.85 -22.64
C PRO A 149 3.22 25.12 -22.56
N ILE A 150 2.55 24.40 -21.65
CA ILE A 150 1.12 24.57 -21.34
C ILE A 150 0.90 25.92 -20.66
N ARG A 151 -0.10 26.67 -21.13
CA ARG A 151 -0.56 27.90 -20.47
C ARG A 151 -1.56 27.54 -19.37
N GLU A 152 -1.23 27.87 -18.13
CA GLU A 152 -2.06 27.63 -16.96
C GLU A 152 -3.40 28.36 -17.09
N THR A 153 -4.51 27.63 -17.20
CA THR A 153 -5.84 28.21 -17.07
C THR A 153 -6.33 27.94 -15.66
N THR A 154 -6.44 28.99 -14.85
CA THR A 154 -6.85 28.95 -13.45
C THR A 154 -8.32 28.54 -13.33
N ILE A 155 -8.58 27.37 -12.74
CA ILE A 155 -9.92 26.96 -12.32
C ILE A 155 -9.96 27.08 -10.81
N ASN A 156 -10.73 28.06 -10.30
CA ASN A 156 -10.92 28.28 -8.88
C ASN A 156 -12.02 27.33 -8.36
N THR A 157 -11.67 26.45 -7.41
CA THR A 157 -12.67 25.71 -6.63
C THR A 157 -12.47 26.01 -5.15
N SER A 158 -13.44 26.72 -4.60
CA SER A 158 -13.52 27.15 -3.22
C SER A 158 -13.98 26.02 -2.29
N ASN A 159 -13.20 25.82 -1.22
CA ASN A 159 -13.65 25.58 0.16
C ASN A 159 -14.91 24.72 0.40
N ILE A 160 -14.83 23.39 0.43
CA ILE A 160 -15.62 22.52 1.34
C ILE A 160 -14.90 21.18 1.48
N ILE A 161 -14.12 20.92 2.53
CA ILE A 161 -13.99 19.56 3.09
C ILE A 161 -13.73 19.66 4.60
N LYS A 162 -14.69 19.19 5.40
CA LYS A 162 -14.55 19.02 6.85
C LYS A 162 -14.09 17.57 7.13
N ASN A 163 -12.85 17.45 7.59
CA ASN A 163 -12.17 16.44 8.44
C ASN A 163 -12.67 14.98 8.70
N GLU A 164 -13.81 14.48 8.20
CA GLU A 164 -14.40 13.24 8.73
C GLU A 164 -13.83 11.93 8.16
N GLU A 165 -13.26 11.93 6.95
CA GLU A 165 -12.82 10.70 6.26
C GLU A 165 -11.51 10.09 6.77
N THR A 166 -10.79 10.76 7.66
CA THR A 166 -9.48 10.25 8.11
C THR A 166 -9.59 9.06 9.06
N SER A 167 -10.78 8.75 9.58
CA SER A 167 -10.99 7.71 10.60
C SER A 167 -10.66 6.30 10.11
N HIS A 168 -11.05 5.95 8.89
CA HIS A 168 -10.90 4.58 8.38
C HIS A 168 -9.44 4.15 8.20
N LEU A 169 -8.55 5.10 7.87
CA LEU A 169 -7.14 4.84 7.58
C LEU A 169 -6.24 4.84 8.84
N MET A 170 -6.79 5.06 10.04
CA MET A 170 -5.98 5.13 11.24
C MET A 170 -5.44 3.76 11.65
N THR A 171 -4.11 3.67 11.69
CA THR A 171 -3.34 2.51 12.15
C THR A 171 -2.26 2.97 13.14
N GLU A 172 -1.79 2.07 13.99
CA GLU A 172 -0.74 2.36 14.98
C GLU A 172 0.52 2.93 14.32
N THR A 173 0.94 2.34 13.20
CA THR A 173 2.06 2.81 12.39
C THR A 173 1.83 4.22 11.85
N LEU A 174 0.62 4.53 11.37
CA LEU A 174 0.29 5.87 10.88
C LEU A 174 0.34 6.90 12.00
N ALA A 175 -0.14 6.55 13.20
CA ALA A 175 -0.07 7.41 14.38
C ALA A 175 1.39 7.71 14.76
N ARG A 176 2.26 6.70 14.72
CA ARG A 176 3.71 6.84 14.93
C ARG A 176 4.37 7.74 13.88
N ILE A 177 4.02 7.57 12.61
CA ILE A 177 4.52 8.45 11.52
C ILE A 177 4.10 9.91 11.76
N TYR A 178 2.87 10.16 12.24
CA TYR A 178 2.46 11.53 12.59
C TYR A 178 3.29 12.12 13.73
N LEU A 179 3.64 11.31 14.72
CA LEU A 179 4.49 11.71 15.84
C LEU A 179 5.92 12.06 15.35
N GLU A 180 6.51 11.21 14.50
CA GLU A 180 7.82 11.46 13.88
C GLU A 180 7.83 12.76 13.07
N GLN A 181 6.74 13.04 12.36
CA GLN A 181 6.52 14.30 11.64
C GLN A 181 6.21 15.50 12.54
N LYS A 182 6.19 15.32 13.87
CA LYS A 182 5.83 16.33 14.89
C LYS A 182 4.39 16.85 14.75
N LYS A 183 3.50 16.10 14.12
CA LYS A 183 2.07 16.41 13.96
C LYS A 183 1.29 15.82 15.13
N TYR A 184 1.50 16.36 16.34
CA TYR A 184 0.97 15.80 17.60
C TYR A 184 -0.56 15.71 17.64
N SER A 185 -1.28 16.72 17.13
CA SER A 185 -2.75 16.72 17.10
C SER A 185 -3.32 15.55 16.28
N LYS A 186 -2.72 15.27 15.12
CA LYS A 186 -3.12 14.15 14.26
C LYS A 186 -2.75 12.80 14.86
N ALA A 187 -1.59 12.71 15.54
CA ALA A 187 -1.19 11.50 16.24
C ALA A 187 -2.18 11.17 17.38
N ILE A 188 -2.59 12.17 18.16
CA ILE A 188 -3.59 12.00 19.24
C ILE A 188 -4.93 11.53 18.64
N GLN A 189 -5.43 12.19 17.61
CA GLN A 189 -6.68 11.80 16.94
C GLN A 189 -6.61 10.36 16.41
N ALA A 190 -5.47 9.98 15.80
CA ALA A 190 -5.27 8.62 15.33
C ALA A 190 -5.37 7.59 16.47
N TYR A 191 -4.73 7.86 17.62
CA TYR A 191 -4.84 6.98 18.79
C TYR A 191 -6.25 6.97 19.41
N GLU A 192 -6.96 8.09 19.42
CA GLU A 192 -8.36 8.15 19.88
C GLU A 192 -9.27 7.29 19.00
N ILE A 193 -9.10 7.35 17.68
CA ILE A 193 -9.81 6.50 16.74
C ILE A 193 -9.46 5.02 16.94
N LEU A 194 -8.18 4.70 17.21
CA LEU A 194 -7.75 3.34 17.49
C LEU A 194 -8.32 2.77 18.80
N ILE A 195 -8.56 3.60 19.82
CA ILE A 195 -9.25 3.18 21.06
C ILE A 195 -10.67 2.74 20.74
N LEU A 196 -11.39 3.51 19.91
CA LEU A 196 -12.75 3.17 19.51
C LEU A 196 -12.80 1.90 18.64
N LYS A 197 -11.78 1.70 17.80
CA LYS A 197 -11.68 0.55 16.89
C LYS A 197 -11.21 -0.74 17.57
N TYR A 198 -10.34 -0.63 18.57
CA TYR A 198 -9.69 -1.76 19.26
C TYR A 198 -9.70 -1.56 20.79
N PRO A 199 -10.86 -1.69 21.46
CA PRO A 199 -10.99 -1.40 22.88
C PRO A 199 -10.13 -2.29 23.79
N GLU A 200 -9.74 -3.49 23.34
CA GLU A 200 -8.83 -4.39 24.07
C GLU A 200 -7.45 -3.75 24.32
N LYS A 201 -6.99 -2.89 23.40
CA LYS A 201 -5.73 -2.15 23.50
C LYS A 201 -5.93 -0.72 24.01
N SER A 202 -7.11 -0.39 24.54
CA SER A 202 -7.45 0.97 24.98
C SER A 202 -6.45 1.55 26.00
N ILE A 203 -6.03 0.75 26.98
CA ILE A 203 -5.06 1.14 28.01
C ILE A 203 -3.72 1.54 27.36
N PHE A 204 -3.23 0.73 26.42
CA PHE A 204 -1.99 1.01 25.70
C PHE A 204 -2.05 2.32 24.92
N PHE A 205 -3.14 2.56 24.18
CA PHE A 205 -3.31 3.80 23.42
C PHE A 205 -3.47 5.02 24.34
N ALA A 206 -4.15 4.89 25.48
CA ALA A 206 -4.28 5.94 26.47
C ALA A 206 -2.91 6.37 27.03
N ASP A 207 -2.01 5.41 27.30
CA ASP A 207 -0.64 5.70 27.71
C ASP A 207 0.15 6.43 26.62
N ARG A 208 0.02 6.03 25.35
CA ARG A 208 0.66 6.73 24.22
C ARG A 208 0.15 8.17 24.11
N ILE A 209 -1.16 8.41 24.23
CA ILE A 209 -1.74 9.76 24.22
C ILE A 209 -1.19 10.59 25.38
N LYS A 210 -1.11 10.03 26.59
CA LYS A 210 -0.56 10.71 27.77
C LYS A 210 0.89 11.15 27.53
N ASN A 211 1.73 10.23 27.06
CA ASN A 211 3.14 10.50 26.75
C ASN A 211 3.28 11.60 25.67
N ILE A 212 2.44 11.59 24.63
CA ILE A 212 2.44 12.62 23.58
C ILE A 212 2.04 13.99 24.14
N LYS A 213 1.05 14.04 25.04
CA LYS A 213 0.63 15.28 25.71
C LYS A 213 1.73 15.84 26.62
N GLU A 214 2.42 14.99 27.36
CA GLU A 214 3.59 15.38 28.16
C GLU A 214 4.73 15.91 27.28
N LEU A 215 5.00 15.26 26.15
CA LEU A 215 5.99 15.72 25.17
C LEU A 215 5.63 17.08 24.56
N GLN A 216 4.33 17.35 24.33
CA GLN A 216 3.86 18.63 23.83
C GLN A 216 4.02 19.76 24.86
N GLN A 217 3.91 19.46 26.15
CA GLN A 217 4.03 20.44 27.24
C GLN A 217 5.49 20.76 27.60
N ASN A 218 6.40 19.81 27.41
CA ASN A 218 7.83 19.95 27.74
C ASN A 218 8.66 20.62 26.64
N LYS A 219 8.02 21.28 25.67
CA LYS A 219 8.66 21.83 24.47
C LYS A 219 8.26 23.27 24.25
#